data_AF-A0A497BFC0-F1
#
_entry.id   AF-A0A497BFC0-F1
#
_cell.length_a   1.000
_cell.length_b   1.000
_cell.length_c   1.000
_cell.angle_alpha   90.00
_cell.angle_beta   90.00
_cell.angle_gamma   90.00
#
_symmetry.space_group_name_H-M   'P 1'
#
loop_
_entity.id
_entity.type
_entity.pdbx_description
1 polymer ?
#
loop_
_entity_poly.entity_id
_entity_poly.type
_entity_poly.pdbx_seq_one_letter_code
_entity_poly.pdbx_strand_id
1 'polypeptide(L)'
;MDFGWENPSVALLIGRKERKMYIIDEVYQRYLTTDEFAQKIKDMIERWQVPRNITLYCDPSSPGSIQELYNHGLNAKPAERRQVMEGIRLCQGYKIYIYDKCENFKKEIRNYKFEQDKEGNILEKPVKAFDHAMDAMRYVVQSTGLRTLKPASSSIEDEEFQDYE
;
A
#
# COMPACT_ATOMS: atom_id res chain seq x y z
N MET A 1 4.23 -1.17 -1.77
CA MET A 1 4.55 -0.43 -3.01
C MET A 1 4.42 -1.37 -4.19
N ASP A 2 3.76 -0.92 -5.25
CA ASP A 2 3.63 -1.61 -6.53
C ASP A 2 4.37 -0.80 -7.60
N PHE A 3 5.01 -1.47 -8.57
CA PHE A 3 5.79 -0.81 -9.61
C PHE A 3 5.10 -0.93 -10.96
N GLY A 4 5.02 0.19 -11.68
CA GLY A 4 4.39 0.24 -13.00
C GLY A 4 4.96 1.35 -13.88
N TRP A 5 4.93 1.11 -15.19
CA TRP A 5 5.23 2.12 -16.21
C TRP A 5 3.95 2.57 -16.93
N GLU A 6 3.35 1.69 -17.74
CA GLU A 6 2.03 1.92 -18.34
C GLU A 6 0.90 1.83 -17.29
N ASN A 7 1.06 0.89 -16.36
CA ASN A 7 0.33 0.86 -15.11
C ASN A 7 0.98 1.85 -14.12
N PRO A 8 0.22 2.39 -13.16
CA PRO A 8 0.77 3.33 -12.19
C PRO A 8 1.77 2.65 -11.25
N SER A 9 2.87 3.34 -10.96
CA SER A 9 3.67 3.07 -9.77
C SER A 9 2.96 3.62 -8.54
N VAL A 10 2.87 2.81 -7.49
CA VAL A 10 2.09 3.11 -6.28
C VAL A 10 2.92 2.97 -5.01
N ALA A 11 2.98 4.05 -4.22
CA ALA A 11 3.45 4.03 -2.84
C ALA A 11 2.37 4.55 -1.91
N LEU A 12 2.14 3.87 -0.80
CA LEU A 12 1.18 4.28 0.23
C LEU A 12 1.94 4.55 1.52
N LEU A 13 1.64 5.68 2.16
CA LEU A 13 2.01 5.92 3.56
C LEU A 13 0.87 5.40 4.44
N ILE A 14 1.16 4.37 5.23
CA ILE A 14 0.16 3.67 6.03
C ILE A 14 0.49 3.80 7.52
N GLY A 15 -0.43 4.38 8.28
CA GLY A 15 -0.46 4.31 9.73
C GLY A 15 -1.19 3.05 10.19
N ARG A 16 -0.75 2.45 11.30
CA ARG A 16 -1.45 1.29 11.88
C ARG A 16 -1.54 1.42 13.39
N LYS A 17 -2.74 1.21 13.92
CA LYS A 17 -3.03 1.18 15.35
C LYS A 17 -4.04 0.07 15.61
N GLU A 18 -3.64 -0.94 16.39
CA GLU A 18 -4.47 -2.13 16.67
C GLU A 18 -4.97 -2.79 15.37
N ARG A 19 -6.30 -2.93 15.20
CA ARG A 19 -6.95 -3.45 14.00
C ARG A 19 -7.44 -2.34 13.07
N LYS A 20 -6.84 -1.14 13.15
CA LYS A 20 -7.13 -0.01 12.27
C LYS A 20 -5.92 0.30 11.38
N MET A 21 -6.18 0.49 10.09
CA MET A 21 -5.20 0.98 9.12
C MET A 21 -5.64 2.36 8.63
N TYR A 22 -4.68 3.26 8.52
CA TYR A 22 -4.88 4.64 8.12
C TYR A 22 -4.07 4.87 6.85
N ILE A 23 -4.73 5.14 5.72
CA ILE A 23 -4.09 5.48 4.46
C ILE A 23 -3.90 6.99 4.45
N ILE A 24 -2.68 7.43 4.77
CA ILE A 24 -2.35 8.83 5.09
C ILE A 24 -1.97 9.62 3.83
N ASP A 25 -1.24 8.98 2.92
CA ASP A 25 -0.79 9.60 1.68
C ASP A 25 -0.55 8.55 0.60
N GLU A 26 -0.57 8.99 -0.66
CA GLU A 26 -0.32 8.14 -1.81
C GLU A 26 0.54 8.87 -2.85
N VAL A 27 1.49 8.13 -3.43
CA VAL A 27 2.04 8.42 -4.76
C VAL A 27 1.40 7.41 -5.69
N TYR A 28 0.68 7.90 -6.71
CA TYR A 28 0.00 7.06 -7.69
C TYR A 28 0.15 7.71 -9.07
N GLN A 29 1.09 7.23 -9.87
CA GLN A 29 1.44 7.90 -11.14
C GLN A 29 2.01 6.92 -12.18
N ARG A 30 1.61 7.09 -13.44
CA ARG A 30 2.18 6.39 -14.60
C ARG A 30 3.45 7.08 -15.11
N TYR A 31 4.24 6.35 -15.90
CA TYR A 31 5.45 6.87 -16.56
C TYR A 31 6.44 7.53 -15.61
N LEU A 32 6.56 6.95 -14.42
CA LEU A 32 7.42 7.46 -13.37
C LEU A 32 8.71 6.65 -13.38
N THR A 33 9.85 7.31 -13.60
CA THR A 33 11.15 6.66 -13.45
C THR A 33 11.41 6.31 -11.98
N THR A 34 12.28 5.34 -11.71
CA THR A 34 12.60 4.97 -10.32
C THR A 34 13.18 6.16 -9.54
N ASP A 35 13.96 7.01 -10.19
CA ASP A 35 14.56 8.21 -9.58
C ASP A 35 13.48 9.23 -9.16
N GLU A 36 12.55 9.53 -10.06
CA GLU A 36 11.41 10.41 -9.76
C GLU A 36 10.50 9.82 -8.68
N PHE A 37 10.31 8.49 -8.71
CA PHE A 37 9.53 7.80 -7.71
C PHE A 37 10.19 7.87 -6.33
N ALA A 38 11.51 7.64 -6.26
CA ALA A 38 12.30 7.79 -5.06
C ALA A 38 12.20 9.20 -4.50
N GLN A 39 12.27 10.23 -5.35
CA GLN A 39 12.13 11.62 -4.91
C GLN A 39 10.75 11.90 -4.34
N LYS A 40 9.68 11.50 -5.02
CA LYS A 40 8.30 11.67 -4.50
C LYS A 40 8.08 10.97 -3.15
N ILE A 41 8.69 9.80 -2.95
CA ILE A 41 8.63 9.09 -1.67
C ILE A 41 9.39 9.87 -0.58
N LYS A 42 10.57 10.42 -0.89
CA LYS A 42 11.33 11.27 0.06
C LYS A 42 10.52 12.51 0.44
N ASP A 43 9.91 13.18 -0.53
CA ASP A 43 9.06 14.34 -0.28
C ASP A 43 7.87 13.98 0.60
N MET A 44 7.29 12.78 0.40
CA MET A 44 6.22 12.26 1.25
C MET A 44 6.68 11.96 2.67
N ILE A 45 7.85 11.34 2.85
CA ILE A 45 8.44 11.09 4.17
C ILE A 45 8.71 12.40 4.91
N GLU A 46 9.26 13.41 4.22
CA GLU A 46 9.55 14.72 4.80
C GLU A 46 8.28 15.47 5.20
N ARG A 47 7.29 15.54 4.29
CA ARG A 47 6.00 16.21 4.52
C ARG A 47 5.29 15.74 5.78
N TRP A 48 5.31 14.43 6.03
CA TRP A 48 4.66 13.80 7.17
C TRP A 48 5.61 13.55 8.34
N GLN A 49 6.86 14.04 8.27
CA GLN A 49 7.88 13.89 9.32
C GLN A 49 8.07 12.43 9.76
N VAL A 50 7.97 11.50 8.79
CA VAL A 50 8.11 10.07 9.02
C VAL A 50 9.58 9.74 9.31
N PRO A 51 9.88 8.85 10.27
CA PRO A 51 11.25 8.44 10.52
C PRO A 51 11.94 7.92 9.27
N ARG A 52 13.15 8.41 8.97
CA ARG A 52 13.89 8.05 7.74
C ARG A 52 14.21 6.56 7.61
N ASN A 53 14.16 5.80 8.71
CA ASN A 53 14.35 4.35 8.73
C ASN A 53 13.07 3.55 8.46
N ILE A 54 11.94 4.19 8.13
CA ILE A 54 10.71 3.51 7.76
C ILE A 54 10.97 2.48 6.66
N THR A 55 10.46 1.26 6.84
CA THR A 55 10.63 0.19 5.84
C THR A 55 9.59 0.33 4.74
N LEU A 56 10.03 0.28 3.49
CA LEU A 56 9.17 0.24 2.32
C LEU A 56 9.05 -1.21 1.86
N TYR A 57 7.85 -1.78 1.99
CA TYR A 57 7.56 -3.13 1.52
C TYR A 57 7.11 -3.07 0.06
N CYS A 58 7.95 -3.61 -0.82
CA CYS A 58 7.82 -3.49 -2.26
C CYS A 58 7.40 -4.81 -2.90
N ASP A 59 6.76 -4.74 -4.07
CA ASP A 59 6.45 -5.91 -4.89
C ASP A 59 7.73 -6.77 -5.09
N PRO A 60 7.75 -8.01 -4.57
CA PRO A 60 8.92 -8.87 -4.65
C PRO A 60 9.20 -9.41 -6.06
N SER A 61 8.35 -9.12 -7.05
CA SER A 61 8.59 -9.46 -8.45
C SER A 61 9.57 -8.51 -9.16
N SER A 62 9.86 -7.34 -8.56
CA SER A 62 10.67 -6.28 -9.16
C SER A 62 11.98 -6.01 -8.40
N PRO A 63 12.93 -6.98 -8.31
CA PRO A 63 14.14 -6.84 -7.50
C PRO A 63 15.07 -5.70 -7.96
N GLY A 64 15.09 -5.39 -9.26
CA GLY A 64 15.86 -4.27 -9.80
C GLY A 64 15.41 -2.92 -9.23
N SER A 65 14.11 -2.63 -9.32
CA SER A 65 13.51 -1.41 -8.77
C SER A 65 13.69 -1.30 -7.24
N ILE A 66 13.63 -2.41 -6.51
CA ILE A 66 13.92 -2.44 -5.07
C ILE A 66 15.37 -2.02 -4.80
N GLN A 67 16.32 -2.58 -5.54
CA GLN A 67 17.73 -2.24 -5.39
C GLN A 67 18.01 -0.77 -5.74
N GLU A 68 17.37 -0.24 -6.78
CA GLU A 68 17.48 1.17 -7.17
C GLU A 68 16.94 2.10 -6.08
N LEU A 69 15.77 1.81 -5.50
CA LEU A 69 15.25 2.57 -4.36
C LEU A 69 16.20 2.51 -3.16
N TYR A 70 16.78 1.34 -2.88
CA TYR A 70 17.76 1.19 -1.82
C TYR A 70 19.00 2.06 -2.06
N ASN A 71 19.51 2.09 -3.29
CA ASN A 71 20.62 2.94 -3.69
C ASN A 71 20.29 4.44 -3.56
N HIS A 72 19.01 4.81 -3.65
CA HIS A 72 18.52 6.16 -3.37
C HIS A 72 18.43 6.50 -1.87
N GLY A 73 18.88 5.61 -0.98
CA GLY A 73 18.87 5.82 0.48
C GLY A 73 17.53 5.55 1.14
N LEU A 74 16.61 4.87 0.45
CA LEU A 74 15.33 4.43 1.00
C LEU A 74 15.47 3.01 1.55
N ASN A 75 14.87 2.71 2.71
CA ASN A 75 14.90 1.37 3.30
C ASN A 75 13.89 0.43 2.61
N ALA A 76 14.11 0.18 1.32
CA ALA A 76 13.28 -0.68 0.45
C ALA A 76 13.61 -2.16 0.63
N LYS A 77 12.58 -2.99 0.79
CA LYS A 77 12.68 -4.44 0.98
C LYS A 77 11.59 -5.16 0.20
N PRO A 78 11.87 -6.37 -0.31
CA PRO A 78 10.82 -7.20 -0.88
C PRO A 78 9.80 -7.54 0.21
N ALA A 79 8.51 -7.44 -0.13
CA ALA A 79 7.44 -7.92 0.73
C ALA A 79 7.51 -9.45 0.88
N GLU A 80 6.99 -9.97 1.99
CA GLU A 80 6.87 -11.41 2.22
C GLU A 80 6.01 -12.03 1.13
N ARG A 81 6.46 -13.12 0.50
CA ARG A 81 5.66 -13.80 -0.53
C ARG A 81 4.60 -14.66 0.14
N ARG A 82 3.33 -14.33 -0.09
CA ARG A 82 2.17 -15.13 0.31
C ARG A 82 1.24 -15.35 -0.87
N GLN A 83 0.35 -16.33 -0.75
CA GLN A 83 -0.74 -16.46 -1.72
C GLN A 83 -1.61 -15.21 -1.67
N VAL A 84 -2.07 -14.74 -2.83
CA VAL A 84 -2.83 -13.49 -2.94
C VAL A 84 -4.04 -13.49 -2.01
N MET A 85 -4.82 -14.58 -2.02
CA MET A 85 -6.00 -14.75 -1.16
C MET A 85 -5.68 -14.73 0.33
N GLU A 86 -4.55 -15.31 0.73
CA GLU A 86 -4.10 -15.27 2.13
C GLU A 86 -3.81 -13.83 2.55
N GLY A 87 -3.10 -13.06 1.71
CA GLY A 87 -2.84 -11.65 1.94
C GLY A 87 -4.12 -10.80 2.00
N ILE A 88 -5.08 -11.06 1.12
CA ILE A 88 -6.39 -10.38 1.13
C ILE A 88 -7.13 -10.66 2.45
N ARG A 89 -7.19 -11.92 2.90
CA ARG A 89 -7.82 -12.30 4.17
C ARG A 89 -7.17 -11.60 5.36
N LEU A 90 -5.85 -11.39 5.35
CA LEU A 90 -5.18 -10.59 6.37
C LEU A 90 -5.62 -9.12 6.34
N CYS A 91 -5.80 -8.54 5.15
CA CYS A 91 -6.25 -7.15 4.99
C CYS A 91 -7.69 -6.97 5.50
N GLN A 92 -8.58 -7.92 5.21
CA GLN A 92 -9.97 -7.94 5.71
C GLN A 92 -10.07 -7.96 7.24
N GLY A 93 -8.99 -8.30 7.94
CA GLY A 93 -8.93 -8.23 9.39
C GLY A 93 -8.88 -6.79 9.96
N TYR A 94 -8.65 -5.79 9.12
CA TYR A 94 -8.46 -4.40 9.54
C TYR A 94 -9.63 -3.52 9.11
N LYS A 95 -9.97 -2.57 9.97
CA LYS A 95 -10.82 -1.43 9.62
C LYS A 95 -9.98 -0.37 8.92
N ILE A 96 -10.40 0.08 7.74
CA ILE A 96 -9.62 0.96 6.88
C ILE A 96 -10.18 2.37 6.96
N TYR A 97 -9.29 3.30 7.29
CA TYR A 97 -9.53 4.73 7.37
C TYR A 97 -8.71 5.39 6.26
N ILE A 98 -9.35 6.20 5.43
CA ILE A 98 -8.70 6.79 4.25
C ILE A 98 -8.73 8.30 4.38
N TYR A 99 -7.55 8.93 4.31
CA TYR A 99 -7.44 10.38 4.29
C TYR A 99 -8.00 10.94 2.97
N ASP A 100 -8.64 12.11 3.03
CA ASP A 100 -9.42 12.63 1.89
C ASP A 100 -8.62 12.82 0.61
N LYS A 101 -7.32 13.10 0.70
CA LYS A 101 -6.45 13.27 -0.48
C LYS A 101 -6.21 11.98 -1.28
N CYS A 102 -6.44 10.81 -0.69
CA CYS A 102 -6.09 9.52 -1.27
C CYS A 102 -7.17 9.04 -2.26
N GLU A 103 -7.41 9.84 -3.30
CA GLU A 103 -8.47 9.62 -4.28
C GLU A 103 -8.27 8.35 -5.11
N ASN A 104 -7.02 7.98 -5.43
CA ASN A 104 -6.75 6.78 -6.21
C ASN A 104 -6.99 5.52 -5.37
N PHE A 105 -6.55 5.52 -4.11
CA PHE A 105 -6.88 4.44 -3.17
C PHE A 105 -8.40 4.30 -3.00
N LYS A 106 -9.13 5.40 -2.77
CA LYS A 106 -10.61 5.41 -2.71
C LYS A 106 -11.24 4.85 -3.97
N LYS A 107 -10.72 5.21 -5.15
CA LYS A 107 -11.21 4.70 -6.43
C LYS A 107 -10.97 3.20 -6.55
N GLU A 108 -9.79 2.73 -6.20
CA GLU A 108 -9.46 1.31 -6.33
C GLU A 108 -10.24 0.44 -5.37
N ILE A 109 -10.28 0.78 -4.07
CA ILE A 109 -10.97 -0.03 -3.08
C ILE A 109 -12.47 -0.18 -3.40
N ARG A 110 -13.11 0.87 -3.95
CA ARG A 110 -14.52 0.83 -4.39
C ARG A 110 -14.75 -0.04 -5.63
N ASN A 111 -13.73 -0.23 -6.46
CA ASN A 111 -13.85 -0.97 -7.73
C ASN A 111 -13.16 -2.34 -7.68
N TYR A 112 -12.51 -2.69 -6.57
CA TYR A 112 -11.83 -3.96 -6.40
C TYR A 112 -12.84 -5.11 -6.35
N LYS A 113 -12.66 -6.09 -7.23
CA LYS A 113 -13.62 -7.19 -7.43
C LYS A 113 -12.91 -8.50 -7.71
N PHE A 114 -13.63 -9.59 -7.47
CA PHE A 114 -13.22 -10.94 -7.82
C PHE A 114 -13.74 -11.33 -9.19
N GLU A 115 -12.98 -12.15 -9.91
CA GLU A 115 -13.39 -12.72 -11.19
C GLU A 115 -14.64 -13.59 -10.99
N GLN A 116 -15.47 -13.67 -12.02
CA GLN A 116 -16.62 -14.56 -12.07
C GLN A 116 -16.44 -15.57 -13.19
N ASP A 117 -16.90 -16.80 -12.97
CA ASP A 117 -16.99 -17.78 -14.05
C ASP A 117 -18.19 -17.50 -14.97
N LYS A 118 -18.37 -18.36 -15.98
CA LYS A 118 -19.47 -18.22 -16.96
C LYS A 118 -20.86 -18.40 -16.34
N GLU A 119 -20.94 -19.02 -15.18
CA GLU A 119 -22.18 -19.30 -14.45
C GLU A 119 -22.48 -18.20 -13.41
N GLY A 120 -21.56 -17.24 -13.24
CA GLY A 120 -21.68 -16.13 -12.30
C GLY A 120 -21.12 -16.43 -10.91
N ASN A 121 -20.45 -17.57 -10.71
CA ASN A 121 -19.83 -17.90 -9.43
C ASN A 121 -18.56 -17.06 -9.24
N ILE A 122 -18.39 -16.51 -8.03
CA ILE A 122 -17.20 -15.74 -7.66
C ILE A 122 -16.01 -16.69 -7.48
N LEU A 123 -14.91 -16.39 -8.18
CA LEU A 123 -13.64 -17.12 -8.09
C LEU A 123 -12.74 -16.52 -7.01
N GLU A 124 -11.87 -17.34 -6.41
CA GLU A 124 -10.81 -16.89 -5.48
C GLU A 124 -9.63 -16.22 -6.21
N LYS A 125 -9.95 -15.31 -7.12
CA LYS A 125 -8.97 -14.58 -7.93
C LYS A 125 -9.48 -13.15 -8.17
N PRO A 126 -8.74 -12.12 -7.75
CA PRO A 126 -9.12 -10.74 -8.03
C PRO A 126 -9.01 -10.45 -9.53
N VAL A 127 -9.89 -9.59 -10.02
CA VAL A 127 -9.79 -9.02 -11.37
C VAL A 127 -8.51 -8.19 -11.43
N LYS A 128 -7.72 -8.33 -12.50
CA LYS A 128 -6.52 -7.53 -12.77
C LYS A 128 -6.85 -6.11 -13.24
N ALA A 129 -7.63 -5.39 -12.44
CA ALA A 129 -8.00 -4.00 -12.62
C ALA A 129 -8.29 -3.39 -11.26
N PHE A 130 -7.83 -2.15 -11.05
CA PHE A 130 -7.99 -1.43 -9.77
C PHE A 130 -7.34 -2.16 -8.58
N ASP A 131 -6.17 -2.77 -8.81
CA ASP A 131 -5.49 -3.63 -7.86
C ASP A 131 -4.14 -3.07 -7.37
N HIS A 132 -3.60 -2.00 -7.94
CA HIS A 132 -2.22 -1.53 -7.64
C HIS A 132 -2.04 -1.01 -6.20
N ALA A 133 -2.94 -0.14 -5.74
CA ALA A 133 -2.99 0.34 -4.37
C ALA A 133 -3.43 -0.76 -3.40
N MET A 134 -4.32 -1.66 -3.83
CA MET A 134 -4.74 -2.82 -3.02
C MET A 134 -3.56 -3.76 -2.76
N ASP A 135 -2.76 -4.03 -3.79
CA ASP A 135 -1.54 -4.80 -3.70
C ASP A 135 -0.48 -4.09 -2.87
N ALA A 136 -0.29 -2.78 -3.06
CA ALA A 136 0.63 -2.00 -2.24
C ALA A 136 0.29 -2.07 -0.74
N MET A 137 -1.00 -2.02 -0.36
CA MET A 137 -1.47 -2.21 1.01
C MET A 137 -1.24 -3.65 1.48
N ARG A 138 -1.61 -4.65 0.67
CA ARG A 138 -1.43 -6.07 0.96
C ARG A 138 0.02 -6.42 1.27
N TYR A 139 0.97 -5.85 0.52
CA TYR A 139 2.41 -6.03 0.72
C TYR A 139 2.88 -5.56 2.10
N VAL A 140 2.32 -4.46 2.63
CA VAL A 140 2.60 -3.99 3.98
C VAL A 140 1.99 -4.93 5.01
N VAL A 141 0.72 -5.28 4.86
CA VAL A 141 -0.01 -6.13 5.82
C VAL A 141 0.64 -7.51 5.93
N GLN A 142 0.92 -8.15 4.80
CA GLN A 142 1.48 -9.51 4.79
C GLN A 142 2.89 -9.56 5.38
N SER A 143 3.70 -8.50 5.23
CA SER A 143 5.10 -8.46 5.68
C SER A 143 5.26 -7.98 7.12
N THR A 144 4.28 -7.28 7.67
CA THR A 144 4.32 -6.79 9.05
C THR A 144 3.55 -7.69 10.00
N GLY A 145 2.53 -8.42 9.52
CA GLY A 145 1.74 -9.37 10.30
C GLY A 145 1.14 -8.77 11.59
N LEU A 146 0.51 -9.59 12.44
CA LEU A 146 -0.05 -9.22 13.76
C LEU A 146 1.00 -8.74 14.79
N ARG A 147 2.21 -8.36 14.38
CA ARG A 147 3.18 -7.74 15.28
C ARG A 147 2.73 -6.32 15.56
N THR A 148 2.03 -6.11 16.68
CA THR A 148 1.75 -4.79 17.25
C THR A 148 3.01 -3.93 17.20
N LEU A 149 3.03 -2.92 16.33
CA LEU A 149 4.02 -1.86 16.43
C LEU A 149 3.62 -1.04 17.66
N LYS A 150 4.55 -0.85 18.60
CA LYS A 150 4.35 0.09 19.71
C LYS A 150 4.09 1.48 19.10
N PRO A 151 3.00 2.17 19.46
CA PRO A 151 2.75 3.50 18.94
C PRO A 151 3.88 4.44 19.37
N ALA A 152 4.44 5.19 18.41
CA ALA A 152 5.18 6.40 18.71
C ALA A 152 4.15 7.46 19.13
N SER A 153 4.40 8.14 20.24
CA SER A 153 3.52 9.14 20.82
C SER A 153 3.40 10.36 19.89
N SER A 154 2.29 10.49 19.17
CA SER A 154 1.79 11.76 18.65
C SER A 154 0.30 11.65 18.33
N SER A 155 -0.48 12.58 18.86
CA SER A 155 -1.93 12.71 18.70
C SER A 155 -2.27 13.07 17.26
N ILE A 156 -2.86 12.12 16.53
CA ILE A 156 -3.62 12.43 15.31
C ILE A 156 -5.08 12.32 15.75
N GLU A 157 -5.83 13.41 15.66
CA GLU A 157 -7.23 13.47 16.00
C GLU A 157 -8.03 12.65 14.97
N ASP A 158 -8.91 11.76 15.45
CA ASP A 158 -9.64 10.78 14.62
C ASP A 158 -10.70 11.43 13.69
N GLU A 159 -10.78 12.78 13.61
CA GLU A 159 -11.84 13.52 12.90
C GLU A 159 -11.65 13.66 11.39
N GLU A 160 -10.45 13.40 10.83
CA GLU A 160 -10.16 13.55 9.39
C GLU A 160 -10.24 12.24 8.59
N PHE A 161 -10.77 11.17 9.20
CA PHE A 161 -10.80 9.85 8.57
C PHE A 161 -12.23 9.36 8.33
N GLN A 162 -12.56 9.15 7.06
CA GLN A 162 -13.79 8.45 6.70
C GLN A 162 -13.65 6.95 6.93
N ASP A 163 -14.70 6.36 7.49
CA ASP A 163 -14.83 4.93 7.72
C ASP A 163 -15.26 4.22 6.43
N TYR A 164 -14.46 3.25 5.98
CA TYR A 164 -14.77 2.41 4.84
C TYR A 164 -14.89 0.96 5.32
N GLU A 165 -16.14 0.48 5.44
CA GLU A 165 -16.49 -0.95 5.65
C GLU A 165 -16.36 -1.76 4.36
#